data_AF-A0A0N4UWS7-F1
#
_entry.id   AF-A0A0N4UWS7-F1
#
_cell.length_a   1.000
_cell.length_b   1.000
_cell.length_c   1.000
_cell.angle_alpha   90.00
_cell.angle_beta   90.00
_cell.angle_gamma   90.00
#
_symmetry.space_group_name_H-M   'P 1'
#
loop_
_entity.id
_entity.type
_entity.pdbx_description
1 polymer ?
#
loop_
_entity_poly.entity_id
_entity_poly.type
_entity_poly.pdbx_seq_one_letter_code
_entity_poly.pdbx_strand_id
1 'polypeptide(L)'
;MEVNDNGSGIRSDDFDQLCKPHATSKLGNIGDFSSLTTFGFRGEALNALCALSLISITTRHKNEEVGTRLIFDHGAKIISKESCAWPVGTTVSVRSLFEPLPVRRKELERTIKKEFFKLLTTVHSTCLLGHVTNACFRKKHQALLSPGGNASIKDVIVSLFGARAERGAILEIVQVNPDEEVCSLYSVPPETNFDDIRLSGYISSCEHGHGRSSNDRQFIFFNKRPVHYPKLCRIANEVYQMYNSGQYCMLILFVEAPPGLIDVNVSPDKQMVYFEREKDLFALLRSSLLATFVPLLGCTQSVRTLNWHIFGSIFRKDDFERMVIIGQFNKGFIVTRLHGDLFIVDQHASDEKYNFERFQKKARIQSQALLRPLPLGLGAFDESLLQDHLEIFNYNGFEFQINEEGMIQDFRFNNETFGYIDEMLSVLREFPGTMYRPAKLRKLFALRACRKSVMIGTVLTTYQMEKNCPHGRPTVRHLCSLEVSKPSAEGIKIISLEEDKSRDVTEDCYREEEDPVK
;
A
#
# COMPACT_ATOMS: atom_id res chain seq x y z
N MET A 1 -20.91 -0.31 26.42
CA MET A 1 -20.60 0.67 25.36
C MET A 1 -21.71 1.69 25.35
N GLU A 2 -21.40 2.95 25.12
CA GLU A 2 -22.41 4.01 24.98
C GLU A 2 -22.01 4.89 23.81
N VAL A 3 -22.98 5.21 22.96
CA VAL A 3 -22.82 6.12 21.82
C VAL A 3 -23.87 7.21 21.98
N ASN A 4 -23.42 8.46 22.03
CA ASN A 4 -24.28 9.64 22.17
C ASN A 4 -24.08 10.53 20.93
N ASP A 5 -25.18 10.95 20.32
CA ASP A 5 -25.22 11.84 19.17
C ASP A 5 -26.14 13.04 19.42
N ASN A 6 -25.92 14.09 18.64
CA ASN A 6 -26.76 15.28 18.53
C ASN A 6 -27.60 15.28 17.24
N GLY A 7 -28.01 14.09 16.77
CA GLY A 7 -28.83 13.93 15.57
C GLY A 7 -30.27 14.42 15.78
N SER A 8 -31.17 14.11 14.84
CA SER A 8 -32.57 14.56 14.91
C SER A 8 -33.38 13.94 16.05
N GLY A 9 -32.88 12.88 16.69
CA GLY A 9 -33.63 12.00 17.58
C GLY A 9 -34.60 11.08 16.82
N ILE A 10 -35.30 10.23 17.59
CA ILE A 10 -36.30 9.27 17.10
C ILE A 10 -37.67 9.71 17.59
N ARG A 11 -38.69 9.68 16.71
CA ARG A 11 -40.06 10.08 17.05
C ARG A 11 -40.75 9.03 17.92
N SER A 12 -41.67 9.47 18.77
CA SER A 12 -42.49 8.60 19.62
C SER A 12 -43.26 7.53 18.86
N ASP A 13 -43.69 7.86 17.64
CA ASP A 13 -44.48 6.98 16.77
C ASP A 13 -43.67 5.76 16.27
N ASP A 14 -42.34 5.90 16.23
CA ASP A 14 -41.43 4.87 15.72
C ASP A 14 -40.90 3.94 16.83
N PHE A 15 -41.16 4.24 18.10
CA PHE A 15 -40.58 3.49 19.23
C PHE A 15 -40.93 2.01 19.19
N ASP A 16 -42.17 1.66 18.82
CA ASP A 16 -42.60 0.27 18.74
C ASP A 16 -41.99 -0.48 17.57
N GLN A 17 -41.50 0.23 16.55
CA GLN A 17 -40.80 -0.36 15.41
C GLN A 17 -39.29 -0.45 15.65
N LEU A 18 -38.78 0.29 16.63
CA LEU A 18 -37.38 0.28 17.02
C LEU A 18 -36.98 -1.12 17.47
N CYS A 19 -35.81 -1.58 17.02
CA CYS A 19 -35.27 -2.91 17.32
C CYS A 19 -36.05 -4.11 16.73
N LYS A 20 -37.16 -3.92 15.99
CA LYS A 20 -37.80 -5.02 15.27
C LYS A 20 -36.94 -5.49 14.08
N PRO A 21 -37.01 -6.78 13.70
CA PRO A 21 -36.27 -7.28 12.54
C PRO A 21 -36.77 -6.59 11.26
N HIS A 22 -35.83 -6.31 10.35
CA HIS A 22 -36.10 -5.70 9.03
C HIS A 22 -36.79 -4.32 9.05
N ALA A 23 -36.82 -3.64 10.20
CA ALA A 23 -37.38 -2.29 10.32
C ALA A 23 -36.34 -1.22 9.94
N THR A 24 -36.60 -0.44 8.89
CA THR A 24 -35.73 0.68 8.49
C THR A 24 -36.51 1.86 7.93
N SER A 25 -36.02 3.07 8.19
CA SER A 25 -36.54 4.32 7.61
C SER A 25 -35.76 4.78 6.36
N LYS A 26 -34.81 3.97 5.89
CA LYS A 26 -33.77 4.39 4.92
C LYS A 26 -34.00 3.89 3.50
N LEU A 27 -35.01 3.05 3.29
CA LEU A 27 -35.40 2.51 2.00
C LEU A 27 -36.91 2.70 1.86
N GLY A 28 -37.34 3.34 0.76
CA GLY A 28 -38.75 3.48 0.41
C GLY A 28 -39.16 2.46 -0.65
N ASN A 29 -38.29 2.19 -1.63
CA ASN A 29 -38.57 1.32 -2.77
C ASN A 29 -37.36 0.45 -3.18
N ILE A 30 -37.61 -0.62 -3.95
CA ILE A 30 -36.57 -1.52 -4.49
C ILE A 30 -35.58 -0.78 -5.43
N GLY A 31 -35.99 0.31 -6.06
CA GLY A 31 -35.11 1.14 -6.90
C GLY A 31 -34.03 1.91 -6.13
N ASP A 32 -34.14 2.02 -4.80
CA ASP A 32 -33.23 2.81 -3.98
C ASP A 32 -31.86 2.12 -3.77
N PHE A 33 -31.73 0.83 -4.13
CA PHE A 33 -30.49 0.08 -3.94
C PHE A 33 -29.29 0.67 -4.69
N SER A 34 -29.52 1.20 -5.91
CA SER A 34 -28.48 1.78 -6.76
C SER A 34 -28.07 3.20 -6.36
N SER A 35 -28.81 3.86 -5.48
CA SER A 35 -28.57 5.26 -5.05
C SER A 35 -28.32 5.41 -3.54
N LEU A 36 -28.09 4.29 -2.84
CA LEU A 36 -27.90 4.25 -1.38
C LEU A 36 -26.69 5.07 -0.91
N THR A 37 -26.96 6.25 -0.36
CA THR A 37 -25.98 7.12 0.30
C THR A 37 -25.82 6.83 1.80
N THR A 38 -26.64 5.93 2.37
CA THR A 38 -26.68 5.68 3.82
C THR A 38 -25.78 4.50 4.24
N PHE A 39 -25.14 4.59 5.41
CA PHE A 39 -24.24 3.54 5.91
C PHE A 39 -24.92 2.19 6.19
N GLY A 40 -26.20 2.21 6.59
CA GLY A 40 -26.98 1.04 6.98
C GLY A 40 -28.36 1.05 6.31
N PHE A 41 -28.89 -0.11 5.92
CA PHE A 41 -30.19 -0.22 5.24
C PHE A 41 -30.97 -1.52 5.53
N ARG A 42 -30.36 -2.48 6.25
CA ARG A 42 -30.98 -3.79 6.51
C ARG A 42 -31.99 -3.79 7.67
N GLY A 43 -31.94 -2.78 8.54
CA GLY A 43 -32.79 -2.73 9.74
C GLY A 43 -32.44 -3.74 10.84
N GLU A 44 -31.29 -4.42 10.75
CA GLU A 44 -30.96 -5.56 11.64
C GLU A 44 -30.09 -5.18 12.86
N ALA A 45 -29.41 -4.04 12.82
CA ALA A 45 -28.34 -3.73 13.79
C ALA A 45 -28.84 -3.69 15.25
N LEU A 46 -29.92 -2.95 15.52
CA LEU A 46 -30.48 -2.83 16.87
C LEU A 46 -31.16 -4.14 17.31
N ASN A 47 -31.83 -4.83 16.39
CA ASN A 47 -32.44 -6.14 16.66
C ASN A 47 -31.40 -7.17 17.10
N ALA A 48 -30.29 -7.28 16.35
CA ALA A 48 -29.20 -8.19 16.67
C ALA A 48 -28.54 -7.84 18.02
N LEU A 49 -28.40 -6.55 18.33
CA LEU A 49 -27.88 -6.13 19.63
C LEU A 49 -28.85 -6.49 20.77
N CYS A 50 -30.17 -6.35 20.60
CA CYS A 50 -31.16 -6.73 21.62
C CYS A 50 -31.02 -8.22 21.97
N ALA A 51 -30.92 -9.07 20.96
CA ALA A 51 -30.78 -10.51 21.15
C ALA A 51 -29.48 -10.91 21.90
N LEU A 52 -28.46 -10.05 21.89
CA LEU A 52 -27.12 -10.36 22.40
C LEU A 52 -26.73 -9.58 23.65
N SER A 53 -27.51 -8.58 24.07
CA SER A 53 -27.12 -7.63 25.10
C SER A 53 -28.33 -6.92 25.73
N LEU A 54 -28.09 -6.21 26.82
CA LEU A 54 -29.08 -5.32 27.43
C LEU A 54 -28.96 -3.93 26.77
N ILE A 55 -29.99 -3.52 26.03
CA ILE A 55 -30.04 -2.21 25.37
C ILE A 55 -30.95 -1.26 26.13
N SER A 56 -30.45 -0.03 26.30
CA SER A 56 -31.31 1.13 26.57
C SER A 56 -31.07 2.23 25.55
N ILE A 57 -32.15 2.82 25.03
CA ILE A 57 -32.11 3.94 24.09
C ILE A 57 -32.76 5.14 24.77
N THR A 58 -32.02 6.25 24.86
CA THR A 58 -32.57 7.53 25.35
C THR A 58 -32.55 8.50 24.19
N THR A 59 -33.69 9.09 23.83
CA THR A 59 -33.80 9.93 22.64
C THR A 59 -34.78 11.08 22.87
N ARG A 60 -34.56 12.20 22.20
CA ARG A 60 -35.55 13.26 22.06
C ARG A 60 -35.54 13.74 20.62
N HIS A 61 -36.69 13.62 19.96
CA HIS A 61 -36.83 14.17 18.62
C HIS A 61 -36.88 15.71 18.65
N LYS A 62 -36.38 16.37 17.61
CA LYS A 62 -36.36 17.85 17.52
C LYS A 62 -37.73 18.54 17.68
N ASN A 63 -38.82 17.82 17.37
CA ASN A 63 -40.19 18.32 17.47
C ASN A 63 -40.88 17.90 18.78
N GLU A 64 -40.17 17.26 19.71
CA GLU A 64 -40.70 16.79 20.99
C GLU A 64 -40.07 17.59 22.13
N GLU A 65 -40.87 17.98 23.12
CA GLU A 65 -40.39 18.77 24.26
C GLU A 65 -39.64 17.92 25.29
N VAL A 66 -40.06 16.65 25.45
CA VAL A 66 -39.58 15.72 26.48
C VAL A 66 -38.87 14.54 25.83
N GLY A 67 -37.74 14.13 26.39
CA GLY A 67 -37.03 12.94 25.96
C GLY A 67 -37.66 11.66 26.52
N THR A 68 -37.45 10.54 25.85
CA THR A 68 -37.91 9.23 26.30
C THR A 68 -36.75 8.28 26.44
N ARG A 69 -36.72 7.55 27.56
CA ARG A 69 -35.82 6.43 27.81
C ARG A 69 -36.57 5.11 27.63
N LEU A 70 -36.06 4.29 26.74
CA LEU A 70 -36.59 2.98 26.37
C LEU A 70 -35.62 1.89 26.83
N ILE A 71 -36.14 0.85 27.47
CA ILE A 71 -35.38 -0.35 27.85
C ILE A 71 -35.97 -1.54 27.10
N PHE A 72 -35.12 -2.29 26.40
CA PHE A 72 -35.55 -3.42 25.57
C PHE A 72 -35.15 -4.76 26.20
N ASP A 73 -36.01 -5.77 26.02
CA ASP A 73 -35.67 -7.17 26.30
C ASP A 73 -34.88 -7.83 25.15
N HIS A 74 -34.51 -9.09 25.32
CA HIS A 74 -33.84 -9.87 24.28
C HIS A 74 -34.72 -10.21 23.07
N GLY A 75 -36.04 -10.10 23.20
CA GLY A 75 -37.02 -10.26 22.13
C GLY A 75 -37.34 -8.95 21.39
N ALA A 76 -36.57 -7.89 21.62
CA ALA A 76 -36.78 -6.54 21.08
C ALA A 76 -38.13 -5.90 21.46
N LYS A 77 -38.72 -6.29 22.59
CA LYS A 77 -39.89 -5.64 23.18
C LYS A 77 -39.47 -4.61 24.22
N ILE A 78 -40.25 -3.54 24.32
CA ILE A 78 -40.03 -2.47 25.30
C ILE A 78 -40.50 -2.97 26.68
N ILE A 79 -39.58 -3.04 27.64
CA ILE A 79 -39.84 -3.38 29.04
C ILE A 79 -40.26 -2.12 29.82
N SER A 80 -39.56 -1.00 29.58
CA SER A 80 -39.81 0.27 30.25
C SER A 80 -39.77 1.42 29.26
N LYS A 81 -40.67 2.38 29.44
CA LYS A 81 -40.77 3.64 28.72
C LYS A 81 -40.94 4.76 29.74
N GLU A 82 -39.87 5.50 29.98
CA GLU A 82 -39.80 6.56 30.99
C GLU A 82 -39.59 7.92 30.32
N SER A 83 -40.36 8.92 30.74
CA SER A 83 -40.13 10.31 30.33
C SER A 83 -38.92 10.87 31.09
N CYS A 84 -38.02 11.57 30.39
CA CYS A 84 -36.82 12.15 30.97
C CYS A 84 -36.43 13.47 30.31
N ALA A 85 -35.74 14.33 31.06
CA ALA A 85 -35.11 15.51 30.49
C ALA A 85 -33.89 15.09 29.66
N TRP A 86 -33.91 15.36 28.35
CA TRP A 86 -32.84 14.99 27.43
C TRP A 86 -32.67 16.03 26.32
N PRO A 87 -31.44 16.35 25.85
CA PRO A 87 -31.24 17.20 24.67
C PRO A 87 -31.72 16.52 23.38
N VAL A 88 -31.84 17.28 22.29
CA VAL A 88 -32.16 16.71 20.96
C VAL A 88 -31.02 15.78 20.55
N GLY A 89 -31.35 14.56 20.14
CA GLY A 89 -30.36 13.53 19.79
C GLY A 89 -30.73 12.16 20.35
N THR A 90 -29.80 11.21 20.21
CA THR A 90 -29.99 9.84 20.68
C THR A 90 -28.77 9.34 21.42
N THR A 91 -28.99 8.57 22.48
CA THR A 91 -27.98 7.79 23.18
C THR A 91 -28.38 6.34 23.19
N VAL A 92 -27.50 5.49 22.67
CA VAL A 92 -27.65 4.03 22.69
C VAL A 92 -26.63 3.45 23.66
N SER A 93 -27.11 2.86 24.75
CA SER A 93 -26.27 2.18 25.74
C SER A 93 -26.45 0.67 25.62
N VAL A 94 -25.34 -0.03 25.42
CA VAL A 94 -25.24 -1.49 25.31
C VAL A 94 -24.48 -2.03 26.51
N ARG A 95 -25.14 -2.85 27.33
CA ARG A 95 -24.59 -3.49 28.53
C ARG A 95 -24.56 -5.00 28.38
N SER A 96 -23.62 -5.65 29.06
CA SER A 96 -23.52 -7.11 29.10
C SER A 96 -23.52 -7.79 27.72
N LEU A 97 -22.67 -7.31 26.79
CA LEU A 97 -22.56 -7.89 25.45
C LEU A 97 -22.21 -9.40 25.51
N PHE A 98 -22.94 -10.20 24.74
CA PHE A 98 -22.87 -11.67 24.71
C PHE A 98 -23.31 -12.37 26.00
N GLU A 99 -24.11 -11.73 26.85
CA GLU A 99 -24.68 -12.35 28.05
C GLU A 99 -25.42 -13.68 27.77
N PRO A 100 -26.26 -13.80 26.73
CA PRO A 100 -26.92 -15.07 26.39
C PRO A 100 -25.98 -16.13 25.81
N LEU A 101 -24.73 -15.79 25.47
CA LEU A 101 -23.77 -16.65 24.77
C LEU A 101 -22.44 -16.77 25.56
N PRO A 102 -22.38 -17.59 26.63
CA PRO A 102 -21.24 -17.66 27.54
C PRO A 102 -19.89 -17.96 26.87
N VAL A 103 -19.89 -18.82 25.86
CA VAL A 103 -18.67 -19.18 25.10
C VAL A 103 -18.12 -17.96 24.35
N ARG A 104 -18.98 -17.21 23.65
CA ARG A 104 -18.59 -15.99 22.93
C ARG A 104 -18.14 -14.89 23.88
N ARG A 105 -18.81 -14.76 25.03
CA ARG A 105 -18.41 -13.83 26.09
C ARG A 105 -17.01 -14.13 26.61
N LYS A 106 -16.72 -15.40 26.96
CA LYS A 106 -15.40 -15.81 27.44
C LYS A 106 -14.31 -15.57 26.38
N GLU A 107 -14.64 -15.80 25.11
CA GLU A 107 -13.73 -15.51 23.99
C GLU A 107 -13.48 -14.00 23.81
N LEU A 108 -14.51 -13.16 23.93
CA LEU A 108 -14.39 -11.70 23.93
C LEU A 108 -13.51 -11.22 25.09
N GLU A 109 -13.73 -11.74 26.30
CA GLU A 109 -12.94 -11.41 27.48
C GLU A 109 -11.46 -11.78 27.29
N ARG A 110 -11.18 -12.95 26.70
CA ARG A 110 -9.82 -13.40 26.36
C ARG A 110 -9.15 -12.53 25.30
N THR A 111 -9.90 -12.08 24.29
CA THR A 111 -9.39 -11.34 23.13
C THR A 111 -9.64 -9.82 23.20
N ILE A 112 -10.07 -9.31 24.36
CA ILE A 112 -10.58 -7.94 24.53
C ILE A 112 -9.63 -6.86 24.03
N LYS A 113 -8.31 -7.05 24.19
CA LYS A 113 -7.30 -6.10 23.69
C LYS A 113 -7.36 -5.99 22.16
N LYS A 114 -7.45 -7.12 21.45
CA LYS A 114 -7.51 -7.17 19.99
C LYS A 114 -8.81 -6.56 19.48
N GLU A 115 -9.94 -6.90 20.08
CA GLU A 115 -11.25 -6.34 19.72
C GLU A 115 -11.33 -4.85 20.02
N PHE A 116 -10.69 -4.39 21.11
CA PHE A 116 -10.56 -2.97 21.42
C PHE A 116 -9.77 -2.21 20.36
N PHE A 117 -8.65 -2.76 19.85
CA PHE A 117 -7.90 -2.13 18.76
C PHE A 117 -8.72 -2.07 17.46
N LYS A 118 -9.51 -3.09 17.13
CA LYS A 118 -10.42 -3.04 15.98
C LYS A 118 -11.47 -1.94 16.14
N LEU A 119 -12.08 -1.84 17.33
CA LEU A 119 -13.01 -0.76 17.65
C LEU A 119 -12.35 0.61 17.48
N LEU A 120 -11.12 0.75 17.98
CA LEU A 120 -10.34 1.97 17.87
C LEU A 120 -10.09 2.36 16.40
N THR A 121 -9.73 1.41 15.54
CA THR A 121 -9.58 1.62 14.09
C THR A 121 -10.89 2.07 13.44
N THR A 122 -12.03 1.50 13.84
CA THR A 122 -13.35 1.94 13.37
C THR A 122 -13.68 3.35 13.84
N VAL A 123 -13.35 3.71 15.08
CA VAL A 123 -13.54 5.08 15.57
C VAL A 123 -12.66 6.05 14.79
N HIS A 124 -11.38 5.74 14.58
CA HIS A 124 -10.47 6.55 13.77
C HIS A 124 -10.99 6.77 12.35
N SER A 125 -11.54 5.74 11.70
CA SER A 125 -12.10 5.90 10.35
C SER A 125 -13.31 6.84 10.33
N THR A 126 -14.17 6.82 11.36
CA THR A 126 -15.26 7.79 11.49
C THR A 126 -14.78 9.22 11.76
N CYS A 127 -13.74 9.39 12.58
CA CYS A 127 -13.11 10.70 12.80
C CYS A 127 -12.59 11.29 11.48
N LEU A 128 -11.92 10.48 10.65
CA LEU A 128 -11.32 10.89 9.37
C LEU A 128 -12.37 11.32 8.33
N LEU A 129 -13.63 10.89 8.48
CA LEU A 129 -14.75 11.36 7.65
C LEU A 129 -15.29 12.74 8.06
N GLY A 130 -14.69 13.38 9.07
CA GLY A 130 -15.12 14.68 9.58
C GLY A 130 -16.29 14.62 10.55
N HIS A 131 -16.67 13.43 11.03
CA HIS A 131 -17.63 13.33 12.12
C HIS A 131 -16.95 13.75 13.44
N VAL A 132 -17.55 14.72 14.13
CA VAL A 132 -17.07 15.16 15.44
C VAL A 132 -17.35 14.06 16.45
N THR A 133 -16.31 13.30 16.80
CA THR A 133 -16.40 12.20 17.75
C THR A 133 -15.52 12.50 18.94
N ASN A 134 -16.15 12.54 20.12
CA ASN A 134 -15.45 12.50 21.40
C ASN A 134 -15.54 11.07 21.93
N ALA A 135 -14.45 10.31 21.81
CA ALA A 135 -14.40 8.96 22.37
C ALA A 135 -13.61 8.96 23.68
N CYS A 136 -14.24 8.48 24.76
CA CYS A 136 -13.62 8.34 26.07
C CYS A 136 -13.54 6.86 26.47
N PHE A 137 -12.34 6.40 26.83
CA PHE A 137 -12.12 5.03 27.26
C PHE A 137 -11.82 4.96 28.76
N ARG A 138 -12.75 4.39 29.55
CA ARG A 138 -12.71 4.44 31.03
C ARG A 138 -11.46 3.88 31.73
N LYS A 139 -10.61 3.05 31.08
CA LYS A 139 -9.42 2.45 31.73
C LYS A 139 -8.12 3.24 31.54
N LYS A 140 -8.08 4.19 30.61
CA LYS A 140 -7.02 5.19 30.42
C LYS A 140 -7.72 6.37 29.79
N HIS A 141 -7.77 7.54 30.45
CA HIS A 141 -8.37 8.79 29.94
C HIS A 141 -7.67 9.30 28.67
N GLN A 142 -7.64 8.49 27.61
CA GLN A 142 -7.27 8.90 26.27
C GLN A 142 -8.57 9.35 25.64
N ALA A 143 -8.83 10.65 25.76
CA ALA A 143 -9.84 11.29 24.94
C ALA A 143 -9.28 11.31 23.51
N LEU A 144 -9.94 10.62 22.59
CA LEU A 144 -9.78 10.93 21.17
C LEU A 144 -10.73 12.08 20.90
N LEU A 145 -10.13 13.22 20.60
CA LEU A 145 -10.84 14.44 20.25
C LEU A 145 -10.58 14.67 18.77
N SER A 146 -11.61 14.55 17.94
CA SER A 146 -11.55 15.26 16.67
C SER A 146 -11.60 16.76 17.00
N PRO A 147 -10.75 17.63 16.41
CA PRO A 147 -10.71 19.05 16.73
C PRO A 147 -12.07 19.76 16.55
N GLY A 148 -13.00 19.14 15.81
CA GLY A 148 -14.35 19.63 15.60
C GLY A 148 -14.44 20.84 14.67
N GLY A 149 -15.65 21.20 14.25
CA GLY A 149 -15.88 22.40 13.43
C GLY A 149 -15.29 22.31 12.01
N ASN A 150 -14.59 23.36 11.58
CA ASN A 150 -13.98 23.50 10.24
C ASN A 150 -12.58 22.86 10.14
N ALA A 151 -12.24 21.94 11.05
CA ALA A 151 -10.96 21.27 11.06
C ALA A 151 -10.71 20.53 9.73
N SER A 152 -9.55 20.74 9.15
CA SER A 152 -9.13 20.00 7.96
C SER A 152 -8.85 18.54 8.32
N ILE A 153 -8.86 17.66 7.31
CA ILE A 153 -8.48 16.25 7.52
C ILE A 153 -7.05 16.15 8.07
N LYS A 154 -6.15 17.09 7.72
CA LYS A 154 -4.79 17.17 8.29
C LYS A 154 -4.83 17.39 9.80
N ASP A 155 -5.65 18.33 10.28
CA ASP A 155 -5.82 18.59 11.72
C ASP A 155 -6.35 17.35 12.47
N VAL A 156 -7.29 16.64 11.85
CA VAL A 156 -7.82 15.38 12.40
C VAL A 156 -6.73 14.31 12.49
N ILE A 157 -5.95 14.13 11.42
CA ILE A 157 -4.82 13.18 11.39
C ILE A 157 -3.83 13.47 12.52
N VAL A 158 -3.46 14.74 12.70
CA VAL A 158 -2.51 15.19 13.73
C VAL A 158 -3.07 14.94 15.13
N SER A 159 -4.36 15.22 15.34
CA SER A 159 -5.01 14.95 16.63
C SER A 159 -5.06 13.45 16.96
N LEU A 160 -5.39 12.60 15.98
CA LEU A 160 -5.51 11.15 16.19
C LEU A 160 -4.16 10.45 16.35
N PHE A 161 -3.16 10.89 15.59
CA PHE A 161 -1.89 10.16 15.44
C PHE A 161 -0.67 10.89 16.04
N GLY A 162 -0.86 12.12 16.52
CA GLY A 162 0.13 12.96 17.21
C GLY A 162 1.01 13.79 16.27
N ALA A 163 1.67 14.82 16.82
CA ALA A 163 2.51 15.79 16.10
C ALA A 163 3.72 15.19 15.34
N ARG A 164 4.12 13.94 15.62
CA ARG A 164 5.10 13.22 14.77
C ARG A 164 4.57 12.96 13.36
N ALA A 165 3.25 13.02 13.15
CA ALA A 165 2.61 12.93 11.85
C ALA A 165 2.70 14.23 11.03
N GLU A 166 3.06 15.38 11.62
CA GLU A 166 2.87 16.70 10.96
C GLU A 166 4.16 17.36 10.44
N ARG A 167 5.35 16.97 10.92
CA ARG A 167 6.62 17.56 10.46
C ARG A 167 7.03 17.05 9.07
N GLY A 168 6.35 17.49 8.02
CA GLY A 168 6.61 17.11 6.62
C GLY A 168 6.33 15.63 6.30
N ALA A 169 5.77 14.90 7.26
CA ALA A 169 5.62 13.45 7.20
C ALA A 169 4.40 12.99 6.42
N ILE A 170 3.51 13.88 5.98
CA ILE A 170 2.27 13.54 5.29
C ILE A 170 2.11 14.42 4.05
N LEU A 171 1.91 13.76 2.93
CA LEU A 171 1.75 14.33 1.60
C LEU A 171 0.29 14.18 1.16
N GLU A 172 -0.19 15.19 0.44
CA GLU A 172 -1.46 15.10 -0.26
C GLU A 172 -1.27 14.34 -1.57
N ILE A 173 -2.16 13.37 -1.84
CA ILE A 173 -2.07 12.54 -3.03
C ILE A 173 -2.42 13.39 -4.26
N VAL A 174 -1.50 13.45 -5.21
CA VAL A 174 -1.69 14.13 -6.50
C VAL A 174 -2.21 13.10 -7.50
N GLN A 175 -3.47 13.23 -7.91
CA GLN A 175 -4.05 12.36 -8.93
C GLN A 175 -3.41 12.65 -10.30
N VAL A 176 -2.87 11.61 -10.94
CA VAL A 176 -2.29 11.67 -12.28
C VAL A 176 -2.73 10.44 -13.06
N ASN A 177 -3.15 10.64 -14.32
CA ASN A 177 -3.53 9.55 -15.20
C ASN A 177 -2.33 8.62 -15.46
N PRO A 178 -2.53 7.30 -15.55
CA PRO A 178 -1.45 6.36 -15.84
C PRO A 178 -0.90 6.55 -17.24
N ASP A 179 0.42 6.41 -17.38
CA ASP A 179 1.11 6.36 -18.67
C ASP A 179 1.00 4.96 -19.31
N GLU A 180 1.50 4.80 -20.53
CA GLU A 180 1.45 3.53 -21.27
C GLU A 180 2.12 2.37 -20.50
N GLU A 181 3.20 2.64 -19.77
CA GLU A 181 3.91 1.64 -18.99
C GLU A 181 3.07 1.13 -17.80
N VAL A 182 2.48 2.05 -17.03
CA VAL A 182 1.60 1.70 -15.91
C VAL A 182 0.32 1.04 -16.41
N CYS A 183 -0.25 1.50 -17.52
CA CYS A 183 -1.40 0.87 -18.18
C CYS A 183 -1.07 -0.58 -18.58
N SER A 184 0.08 -0.82 -19.21
CA SER A 184 0.52 -2.17 -19.57
C SER A 184 0.72 -3.07 -18.35
N LEU A 185 1.21 -2.55 -17.23
CA LEU A 185 1.44 -3.32 -16.00
C LEU A 185 0.14 -3.92 -15.43
N TYR A 186 -0.97 -3.21 -15.57
CA TYR A 186 -2.29 -3.65 -15.08
C TYR A 186 -3.20 -4.20 -16.17
N SER A 187 -2.70 -4.32 -17.41
CA SER A 187 -3.49 -4.71 -18.60
C SER A 187 -4.69 -3.78 -18.83
N VAL A 188 -4.46 -2.47 -18.71
CA VAL A 188 -5.45 -1.41 -18.95
C VAL A 188 -5.16 -0.79 -20.33
N PRO A 189 -6.16 -0.61 -21.21
CA PRO A 189 -5.96 0.09 -22.49
C PRO A 189 -5.49 1.54 -22.28
N PRO A 190 -4.51 2.05 -23.05
CA PRO A 190 -3.99 3.40 -22.87
C PRO A 190 -5.04 4.50 -23.13
N GLU A 191 -6.07 4.21 -23.93
CA GLU A 191 -7.18 5.13 -24.23
C GLU A 191 -8.31 5.11 -23.19
N THR A 192 -8.11 4.43 -22.05
CA THR A 192 -9.12 4.33 -20.99
C THR A 192 -9.39 5.70 -20.38
N ASN A 193 -10.67 6.02 -20.20
CA ASN A 193 -11.07 7.22 -19.49
C ASN A 193 -11.08 6.97 -17.96
N PHE A 194 -10.39 7.86 -17.24
CA PHE A 194 -10.28 7.85 -15.78
C PHE A 194 -11.02 9.01 -15.10
N ASP A 195 -11.66 9.91 -15.86
CA ASP A 195 -12.24 11.17 -15.36
C ASP A 195 -13.40 10.97 -14.37
N ASP A 196 -14.06 9.81 -14.42
CA ASP A 196 -15.15 9.43 -13.52
C ASP A 196 -14.65 8.81 -12.20
N ILE A 197 -13.35 8.54 -12.06
CA ILE A 197 -12.72 8.06 -10.83
C ILE A 197 -11.86 9.20 -10.25
N ARG A 198 -12.21 9.66 -9.07
CA ARG A 198 -11.44 10.67 -8.35
C ARG A 198 -10.76 10.07 -7.12
N LEU A 199 -9.44 10.21 -7.07
CA LEU A 199 -8.59 9.88 -5.95
C LEU A 199 -8.20 11.15 -5.20
N SER A 200 -8.36 11.11 -3.88
CA SER A 200 -7.86 12.17 -3.00
C SER A 200 -7.44 11.58 -1.67
N GLY A 201 -6.71 12.35 -0.87
CA GLY A 201 -6.31 11.94 0.47
C GLY A 201 -4.83 12.15 0.73
N TYR A 202 -4.29 11.35 1.64
CA TYR A 202 -3.00 11.59 2.25
C TYR A 202 -2.18 10.31 2.37
N ILE A 203 -0.87 10.42 2.17
CA ILE A 203 0.10 9.34 2.34
C ILE A 203 1.31 9.84 3.12
N SER A 204 1.97 8.99 3.90
CA SER A 204 3.21 9.38 4.57
C SER A 204 4.33 9.71 3.58
N SER A 205 5.20 10.68 3.91
CA SER A 205 6.45 10.96 3.20
C SER A 205 7.31 9.70 3.11
N CYS A 206 7.94 9.48 1.96
CA CYS A 206 8.85 8.36 1.75
C CYS A 206 10.26 8.61 2.30
N GLU A 207 10.52 9.78 2.89
CA GLU A 207 11.77 10.07 3.56
C GLU A 207 12.05 9.09 4.71
N HIS A 208 13.33 8.90 5.01
CA HIS A 208 13.75 7.94 6.02
C HIS A 208 13.17 8.28 7.40
N GLY A 209 12.54 7.30 8.05
CA GLY A 209 11.95 7.48 9.38
C GLY A 209 10.52 8.01 9.41
N HIS A 210 9.95 8.42 8.27
CA HIS A 210 8.56 8.90 8.17
C HIS A 210 7.53 7.77 7.97
N GLY A 211 8.00 6.54 7.70
CA GLY A 211 7.15 5.36 7.57
C GLY A 211 6.82 4.67 8.90
N ARG A 212 6.09 3.57 8.80
CA ARG A 212 5.62 2.73 9.91
C ARG A 212 6.31 1.37 9.90
N SER A 213 6.40 0.73 11.07
CA SER A 213 6.86 -0.66 11.19
C SER A 213 5.80 -1.69 10.75
N SER A 214 4.53 -1.28 10.67
CA SER A 214 3.41 -2.14 10.26
C SER A 214 2.37 -1.34 9.45
N ASN A 215 1.46 -2.05 8.79
CA ASN A 215 0.35 -1.48 8.01
C ASN A 215 -0.87 -1.08 8.87
N ASP A 216 -0.64 -0.59 10.10
CA ASP A 216 -1.68 -0.36 11.12
C ASP A 216 -2.52 0.92 10.90
N ARG A 217 -2.14 1.78 9.95
CA ARG A 217 -2.76 3.09 9.70
C ARG A 217 -3.06 3.30 8.21
N GLN A 218 -3.82 2.38 7.65
CA GLN A 218 -4.23 2.39 6.25
C GLN A 218 -5.76 2.39 6.19
N PHE A 219 -6.33 3.52 5.77
CA PHE A 219 -7.76 3.78 5.74
C PHE A 219 -8.17 4.06 4.30
N ILE A 220 -9.17 3.33 3.81
CA ILE A 220 -9.69 3.48 2.45
C ILE A 220 -11.17 3.78 2.55
N PHE A 221 -11.62 4.74 1.76
CA PHE A 221 -13.00 5.18 1.71
C PHE A 221 -13.50 5.18 0.27
N PHE A 222 -14.63 4.53 0.00
CA PHE A 222 -15.34 4.61 -1.28
C PHE A 222 -16.62 5.42 -1.08
N ASN A 223 -16.79 6.56 -1.76
CA ASN A 223 -17.94 7.45 -1.60
C ASN A 223 -18.27 7.73 -0.11
N LYS A 224 -17.23 8.08 0.67
CA LYS A 224 -17.30 8.31 2.14
C LYS A 224 -17.65 7.08 2.99
N ARG A 225 -17.68 5.88 2.42
CA ARG A 225 -17.82 4.60 3.16
C ARG A 225 -16.44 4.04 3.51
N PRO A 226 -16.12 3.77 4.79
CA PRO A 226 -14.91 3.05 5.16
C PRO A 226 -14.96 1.62 4.60
N VAL A 227 -13.91 1.21 3.89
CA VAL A 227 -13.79 -0.10 3.25
C VAL A 227 -12.44 -0.71 3.60
N HIS A 228 -12.44 -2.01 3.88
CA HIS A 228 -11.24 -2.81 3.97
C HIS A 228 -10.89 -3.33 2.58
N TYR A 229 -9.89 -2.73 1.94
CA TYR A 229 -9.51 -3.05 0.56
C TYR A 229 -8.01 -3.40 0.45
N PRO A 230 -7.61 -4.65 0.73
CA PRO A 230 -6.19 -5.05 0.84
C PRO A 230 -5.36 -4.85 -0.43
N LYS A 231 -5.96 -4.95 -1.61
CA LYS A 231 -5.24 -4.83 -2.89
C LYS A 231 -4.70 -3.40 -3.09
N LEU A 232 -5.47 -2.37 -2.76
CA LEU A 232 -5.02 -0.97 -2.81
C LEU A 232 -3.96 -0.68 -1.75
N CYS A 233 -4.12 -1.19 -0.53
CA CYS A 233 -3.10 -1.10 0.51
C CYS A 233 -1.78 -1.73 0.04
N ARG A 234 -1.85 -2.89 -0.62
CA ARG A 234 -0.68 -3.57 -1.16
C ARG A 234 0.04 -2.73 -2.22
N ILE A 235 -0.70 -2.17 -3.18
CA ILE A 235 -0.13 -1.29 -4.22
C ILE A 235 0.54 -0.06 -3.59
N ALA A 236 -0.12 0.59 -2.63
CA ALA A 236 0.44 1.75 -1.95
C ALA A 236 1.74 1.40 -1.21
N ASN A 237 1.77 0.26 -0.50
CA ASN A 237 2.98 -0.21 0.18
C ASN A 237 4.09 -0.61 -0.80
N GLU A 238 3.76 -1.26 -1.92
CA GLU A 238 4.74 -1.63 -2.96
C GLU A 238 5.40 -0.38 -3.54
N VAL A 239 4.63 0.65 -3.90
CA VAL A 239 5.17 1.94 -4.38
C VAL A 239 5.99 2.62 -3.29
N TYR A 240 5.50 2.67 -2.06
CA TYR A 240 6.22 3.27 -0.93
C TYR A 240 7.57 2.59 -0.66
N GLN A 241 7.60 1.26 -0.73
CA GLN A 241 8.81 0.45 -0.48
C GLN A 241 9.86 0.54 -1.60
N MET A 242 9.51 1.08 -2.76
CA MET A 242 10.50 1.45 -3.79
C MET A 242 11.42 2.58 -3.30
N TYR A 243 10.93 3.43 -2.39
CA TYR A 243 11.65 4.59 -1.86
C TYR A 243 12.12 4.37 -0.42
N ASN A 244 11.34 3.64 0.38
CA ASN A 244 11.64 3.34 1.78
C ASN A 244 11.52 1.84 2.05
N SER A 245 12.61 1.12 1.76
CA SER A 245 12.71 -0.34 1.89
C SER A 245 12.76 -0.76 3.35
N GLY A 246 11.62 -1.20 3.89
CA GLY A 246 11.52 -1.72 5.26
C GLY A 246 10.45 -1.05 6.12
N GLN A 247 9.77 -0.03 5.59
CA GLN A 247 8.63 0.60 6.26
C GLN A 247 7.35 0.49 5.43
N TYR A 248 6.21 0.63 6.11
CA TYR A 248 4.88 0.71 5.53
C TYR A 248 4.42 2.17 5.51
N CYS A 249 3.58 2.52 4.55
CA CYS A 249 3.00 3.87 4.52
C CYS A 249 1.84 4.00 5.51
N MET A 250 1.68 5.20 6.08
CA MET A 250 0.34 5.64 6.50
C MET A 250 -0.42 6.03 5.23
N LEU A 251 -1.66 5.57 5.10
CA LEU A 251 -2.49 5.84 3.93
C LEU A 251 -3.90 6.24 4.38
N ILE A 252 -4.42 7.33 3.84
CA ILE A 252 -5.80 7.76 3.97
C ILE A 252 -6.27 8.07 2.55
N LEU A 253 -7.00 7.15 1.93
CA LEU A 253 -7.38 7.22 0.53
C LEU A 253 -8.90 7.36 0.40
N PHE A 254 -9.34 8.42 -0.27
CA PHE A 254 -10.73 8.62 -0.68
C PHE A 254 -10.86 8.35 -2.18
N VAL A 255 -11.75 7.44 -2.52
CA VAL A 255 -12.14 7.08 -3.87
C VAL A 255 -13.58 7.56 -4.08
N GLU A 256 -13.77 8.53 -4.98
CA GLU A 256 -15.09 8.97 -5.43
C GLU A 256 -15.33 8.42 -6.83
N ALA A 257 -16.45 7.73 -7.04
CA ALA A 257 -16.83 7.18 -8.33
C ALA A 257 -18.37 7.04 -8.43
N PRO A 258 -18.93 6.95 -9.66
CA PRO A 258 -20.34 6.67 -9.85
C PRO A 258 -20.82 5.45 -9.05
N PRO A 259 -22.00 5.52 -8.37
CA PRO A 259 -22.52 4.41 -7.59
C PRO A 259 -22.66 3.10 -8.36
N GLY A 260 -22.90 3.17 -9.69
CA GLY A 260 -22.99 1.99 -10.55
C GLY A 260 -21.70 1.17 -10.66
N LEU A 261 -20.52 1.77 -10.40
CA LEU A 261 -19.23 1.07 -10.43
C LEU A 261 -18.88 0.39 -9.10
N ILE A 262 -19.66 0.63 -8.04
CA ILE A 262 -19.37 0.17 -6.67
C ILE A 262 -20.54 -0.69 -6.17
N ASP A 263 -20.30 -1.99 -6.05
CA ASP A 263 -21.22 -2.86 -5.32
C ASP A 263 -20.86 -2.88 -3.83
N VAL A 264 -21.74 -2.31 -3.01
CA VAL A 264 -21.60 -2.25 -1.54
C VAL A 264 -22.26 -3.43 -0.81
N ASN A 265 -23.00 -4.30 -1.50
CA ASN A 265 -23.75 -5.40 -0.90
C ASN A 265 -22.97 -6.72 -0.90
N VAL A 266 -21.65 -6.65 -0.69
CA VAL A 266 -20.76 -7.82 -0.71
C VAL A 266 -20.74 -8.55 0.63
N SER A 267 -20.65 -7.79 1.72
CA SER A 267 -20.51 -8.34 3.08
C SER A 267 -21.60 -7.81 4.03
N PRO A 268 -22.02 -8.60 5.04
CA PRO A 268 -23.01 -8.14 6.02
C PRO A 268 -22.59 -6.90 6.82
N ASP A 269 -21.29 -6.77 7.11
CA ASP A 269 -20.69 -5.62 7.80
C ASP A 269 -20.44 -4.41 6.88
N LYS A 270 -20.63 -4.59 5.55
CA LYS A 270 -20.43 -3.58 4.50
C LYS A 270 -19.04 -2.95 4.50
N GLN A 271 -18.06 -3.67 5.04
CA GLN A 271 -16.66 -3.27 5.01
C GLN A 271 -15.96 -3.72 3.74
N MET A 272 -16.59 -4.55 2.91
CA MET A 272 -16.07 -4.97 1.60
C MET A 272 -16.96 -4.39 0.50
N VAL A 273 -16.33 -4.05 -0.63
CA VAL A 273 -17.01 -3.61 -1.84
C VAL A 273 -16.36 -4.30 -3.05
N TYR A 274 -17.14 -4.53 -4.10
CA TYR A 274 -16.60 -4.85 -5.42
C TYR A 274 -16.58 -3.58 -6.25
N PHE A 275 -15.47 -3.33 -6.93
CA PHE A 275 -15.34 -2.24 -7.87
C PHE A 275 -15.24 -2.84 -9.27
N GLU A 276 -16.09 -2.43 -10.21
CA GLU A 276 -16.16 -3.08 -11.53
C GLU A 276 -14.83 -2.96 -12.30
N ARG A 277 -14.23 -1.76 -12.28
CA ARG A 277 -12.98 -1.43 -12.99
C ARG A 277 -11.75 -1.44 -12.06
N GLU A 278 -11.53 -2.53 -11.32
CA GLU A 278 -10.45 -2.60 -10.30
C GLU A 278 -9.06 -2.30 -10.89
N LYS A 279 -8.79 -2.79 -12.11
CA LYS A 279 -7.49 -2.59 -12.78
C LYS A 279 -7.23 -1.12 -13.09
N ASP A 280 -8.23 -0.39 -13.58
CA ASP A 280 -8.16 1.05 -13.84
C ASP A 280 -7.82 1.82 -12.56
N LEU A 281 -8.50 1.46 -11.46
CA LEU A 281 -8.24 2.04 -10.13
C LEU A 281 -6.81 1.74 -9.64
N PHE A 282 -6.29 0.55 -9.90
CA PHE A 282 -4.93 0.17 -9.51
C PHE A 282 -3.87 0.95 -10.29
N ALA A 283 -4.05 1.08 -11.60
CA ALA A 283 -3.19 1.88 -12.47
C ALA A 283 -3.20 3.35 -12.05
N LEU A 284 -4.38 3.91 -11.83
CA LEU A 284 -4.57 5.30 -11.41
C LEU A 284 -3.91 5.57 -10.04
N LEU A 285 -4.11 4.68 -9.05
CA LEU A 285 -3.47 4.80 -7.75
C LEU A 285 -1.94 4.74 -7.87
N ARG A 286 -1.40 3.78 -8.64
CA ARG A 286 0.05 3.64 -8.82
C ARG A 286 0.67 4.90 -9.43
N SER A 287 0.10 5.40 -10.52
CA SER A 287 0.58 6.62 -11.19
C SER A 287 0.54 7.83 -10.25
N SER A 288 -0.59 8.00 -9.56
CA SER A 288 -0.80 9.10 -8.60
C SER A 288 0.21 9.07 -7.44
N LEU A 289 0.50 7.90 -6.89
CA LEU A 289 1.48 7.76 -5.80
C LEU A 289 2.91 8.01 -6.28
N LEU A 290 3.29 7.52 -7.47
CA LEU A 290 4.58 7.81 -8.06
C LEU A 290 4.76 9.33 -8.23
N ALA A 291 3.77 10.01 -8.83
CA ALA A 291 3.77 11.46 -8.99
C ALA A 291 3.83 12.21 -7.65
N THR A 292 3.17 11.71 -6.62
CA THR A 292 3.19 12.30 -5.26
C THR A 292 4.59 12.26 -4.64
N PHE A 293 5.37 11.21 -4.89
CA PHE A 293 6.73 11.07 -4.34
C PHE A 293 7.82 11.73 -5.18
N VAL A 294 7.58 12.01 -6.46
CA VAL A 294 8.56 12.65 -7.36
C VAL A 294 9.20 13.91 -6.76
N PRO A 295 8.45 14.87 -6.19
CA PRO A 295 9.04 16.10 -5.62
C PRO A 295 10.00 15.85 -4.44
N LEU A 296 9.79 14.77 -3.69
CA LEU A 296 10.61 14.43 -2.51
C LEU A 296 11.94 13.77 -2.84
N LEU A 297 12.13 13.32 -4.08
CA LEU A 297 13.37 12.64 -4.48
C LEU A 297 14.57 13.57 -4.61
N GLY A 298 14.42 14.83 -4.18
CA GLY A 298 15.38 15.88 -4.39
C GLY A 298 15.34 16.31 -5.84
N CYS A 299 14.68 17.43 -6.09
CA CYS A 299 15.07 18.23 -7.24
C CYS A 299 16.51 18.71 -7.00
N THR A 300 17.48 18.10 -7.68
CA THR A 300 18.55 18.88 -8.31
C THR A 300 17.96 19.56 -9.56
N GLN A 301 16.84 20.28 -9.39
CA GLN A 301 16.36 21.20 -10.41
C GLN A 301 17.17 22.47 -10.21
N SER A 302 18.22 22.63 -11.00
CA SER A 302 18.70 23.96 -11.33
C SER A 302 17.49 24.75 -11.81
N VAL A 303 17.28 25.92 -11.22
CA VAL A 303 16.30 26.91 -11.66
C VAL A 303 16.46 27.12 -13.16
N ARG A 304 15.57 26.50 -13.95
CA ARG A 304 15.01 26.92 -15.25
C ARG A 304 14.27 25.74 -15.85
N THR A 305 12.99 25.68 -15.53
CA THR A 305 11.99 24.98 -16.33
C THR A 305 12.09 25.49 -17.76
N LEU A 306 12.43 24.59 -18.68
CA LEU A 306 12.03 24.53 -20.10
C LEU A 306 12.76 23.30 -20.67
N ASN A 307 12.00 22.26 -21.02
CA ASN A 307 12.43 21.02 -21.72
C ASN A 307 12.63 19.72 -20.92
N TRP A 308 11.75 19.39 -19.96
CA TRP A 308 11.56 17.96 -19.61
C TRP A 308 11.01 17.15 -20.80
N HIS A 309 10.28 17.80 -21.72
CA HIS A 309 9.84 17.20 -22.98
C HIS A 309 10.98 16.78 -23.92
N ILE A 310 12.24 17.17 -23.67
CA ILE A 310 13.40 16.80 -24.52
C ILE A 310 14.28 15.74 -23.86
N PHE A 311 14.29 15.60 -22.53
CA PHE A 311 15.05 14.54 -21.83
C PHE A 311 14.22 13.29 -21.50
N GLY A 312 12.93 13.28 -21.86
CA GLY A 312 12.14 12.05 -21.98
C GLY A 312 12.66 11.06 -23.04
N SER A 313 13.71 11.41 -23.80
CA SER A 313 14.52 10.37 -24.43
C SER A 313 15.32 9.65 -23.35
N ILE A 314 14.76 8.54 -22.88
CA ILE A 314 15.46 7.37 -22.32
C ILE A 314 16.94 7.42 -22.74
N PHE A 315 17.87 7.52 -21.78
CA PHE A 315 19.29 7.36 -22.05
C PHE A 315 19.48 6.16 -22.99
N ARG A 316 20.05 6.38 -24.16
CA ARG A 316 20.37 5.29 -25.08
C ARG A 316 21.58 4.55 -24.52
N LYS A 317 21.73 3.27 -24.85
CA LYS A 317 22.92 2.51 -24.44
C LYS A 317 24.23 3.24 -24.80
N ASP A 318 24.23 3.89 -25.96
CA ASP A 318 25.35 4.69 -26.46
C ASP A 318 25.70 5.89 -25.56
N ASP A 319 24.74 6.43 -24.78
CA ASP A 319 25.01 7.52 -23.83
C ASP A 319 25.87 7.05 -22.66
N PHE A 320 25.72 5.79 -22.26
CA PHE A 320 26.50 5.20 -21.17
C PHE A 320 27.93 4.85 -21.61
N GLU A 321 28.12 4.47 -22.87
CA GLU A 321 29.46 4.29 -23.44
C GLU A 321 30.23 5.62 -23.49
N ARG A 322 29.52 6.75 -23.54
CA ARG A 322 30.08 8.10 -23.51
C ARG A 322 30.27 8.68 -22.11
N MET A 323 29.82 7.99 -21.05
CA MET A 323 29.99 8.47 -19.68
C MET A 323 31.45 8.36 -19.24
N VAL A 324 32.03 9.48 -18.81
CA VAL A 324 33.38 9.52 -18.26
C VAL A 324 33.30 9.28 -16.75
N ILE A 325 33.98 8.25 -16.26
CA ILE A 325 34.07 7.99 -14.82
C ILE A 325 35.01 9.01 -14.17
N ILE A 326 34.51 9.76 -13.20
CA ILE A 326 35.30 10.71 -12.42
C ILE A 326 35.96 10.03 -11.24
N GLY A 327 35.23 9.12 -10.57
CA GLY A 327 35.75 8.39 -9.42
C GLY A 327 34.65 7.78 -8.57
N GLN A 328 35.01 7.44 -7.35
CA GLN A 328 34.12 6.80 -6.38
C GLN A 328 33.81 7.75 -5.22
N PHE A 329 32.54 7.87 -4.85
CA PHE A 329 32.08 8.63 -3.70
C PHE A 329 31.62 7.69 -2.57
N ASN A 330 32.07 8.00 -1.35
CA ASN A 330 31.71 7.31 -0.10
C ASN A 330 31.78 5.77 -0.17
N LYS A 331 32.66 5.22 -1.02
CA LYS A 331 32.84 3.77 -1.27
C LYS A 331 31.54 3.02 -1.61
N GLY A 332 30.50 3.72 -2.05
CA GLY A 332 29.18 3.18 -2.37
C GLY A 332 28.63 3.65 -3.71
N PHE A 333 29.17 4.73 -4.25
CA PHE A 333 28.68 5.34 -5.47
C PHE A 333 29.79 5.60 -6.48
N ILE A 334 29.50 5.43 -7.76
CA ILE A 334 30.37 5.83 -8.86
C ILE A 334 29.87 7.18 -9.39
N VAL A 335 30.77 8.14 -9.52
CA VAL A 335 30.47 9.47 -10.07
C VAL A 335 30.88 9.49 -11.53
N THR A 336 29.95 9.83 -12.42
CA THR A 336 30.19 9.88 -13.86
C THR A 336 29.80 11.24 -14.44
N ARG A 337 30.35 11.57 -15.61
CA ARG A 337 30.06 12.81 -16.33
C ARG A 337 29.66 12.52 -17.77
N LEU A 338 28.62 13.19 -18.24
CA LEU A 338 28.14 13.11 -19.61
C LEU A 338 27.63 14.49 -20.04
N HIS A 339 28.09 15.00 -21.19
CA HIS A 339 27.64 16.28 -21.77
C HIS A 339 27.67 17.49 -20.82
N GLY A 340 28.64 17.56 -19.91
CA GLY A 340 28.74 18.66 -18.94
C GLY A 340 27.89 18.45 -17.68
N ASP A 341 27.12 17.38 -17.59
CA ASP A 341 26.36 16.99 -16.40
C ASP A 341 27.08 15.94 -15.57
N LEU A 342 26.91 16.03 -14.26
CA LEU A 342 27.38 15.09 -13.26
C LEU A 342 26.27 14.10 -12.89
N PHE A 343 26.61 12.83 -12.80
CA PHE A 343 25.71 11.75 -12.42
C PHE A 343 26.31 10.92 -11.29
N ILE A 344 25.44 10.32 -10.50
CA ILE A 344 25.82 9.37 -9.45
C ILE A 344 25.16 8.03 -9.72
N VAL A 345 25.92 6.97 -9.49
CA VAL A 345 25.53 5.60 -9.79
C VAL A 345 25.68 4.77 -8.52
N ASP A 346 24.61 4.09 -8.10
CA ASP A 346 24.70 3.13 -6.99
C ASP A 346 25.47 1.88 -7.45
N GLN A 347 26.64 1.64 -6.85
CA GLN A 347 27.53 0.55 -7.25
C GLN A 347 26.94 -0.82 -6.92
N HIS A 348 26.20 -0.94 -5.81
CA HIS A 348 25.64 -2.21 -5.34
C HIS A 348 24.43 -2.58 -6.17
N ALA A 349 23.49 -1.64 -6.33
CA ALA A 349 22.30 -1.86 -7.13
C ALA A 349 22.64 -2.11 -8.61
N SER A 350 23.67 -1.45 -9.13
CA SER A 350 24.15 -1.68 -10.50
C SER A 350 24.70 -3.09 -10.69
N ASP A 351 25.61 -3.54 -9.82
CA ASP A 351 26.22 -4.88 -9.91
C ASP A 351 25.19 -5.99 -9.63
N GLU A 352 24.27 -5.78 -8.69
CA GLU A 352 23.16 -6.71 -8.43
C GLU A 352 22.27 -6.90 -9.65
N LYS A 353 21.87 -5.79 -10.28
CA LYS A 353 21.06 -5.84 -11.49
C LYS A 353 21.81 -6.50 -12.66
N TYR A 354 23.11 -6.23 -12.81
CA TYR A 354 23.94 -6.88 -13.82
C TYR A 354 24.03 -8.39 -13.61
N ASN A 355 24.34 -8.82 -12.38
CA ASN A 355 24.43 -10.24 -12.03
C ASN A 355 23.09 -10.95 -12.21
N PHE A 356 21.99 -10.32 -11.83
CA PHE A 356 20.63 -10.85 -12.01
C PHE A 356 20.30 -11.11 -13.49
N GLU A 357 20.50 -10.12 -14.35
CA GLU A 357 20.24 -10.28 -15.80
C GLU A 357 21.18 -11.28 -16.46
N ARG A 358 22.46 -11.29 -16.05
CA ARG A 358 23.43 -12.28 -16.49
C ARG A 358 22.97 -13.69 -16.10
N PHE A 359 22.45 -13.88 -14.89
CA PHE A 359 21.89 -15.17 -14.47
C PHE A 359 20.65 -15.54 -15.29
N GLN A 360 19.73 -14.61 -15.55
CA GLN A 360 18.57 -14.90 -16.40
C GLN A 360 18.98 -15.38 -17.80
N LYS A 361 19.94 -14.69 -18.43
CA LYS A 361 20.37 -14.95 -19.81
C LYS A 361 21.31 -16.14 -19.98
N LYS A 362 22.19 -16.41 -19.00
CA LYS A 362 23.30 -17.38 -19.15
C LYS A 362 23.21 -18.60 -18.23
N ALA A 363 22.41 -18.57 -17.16
CA ALA A 363 22.36 -19.69 -16.23
C ALA A 363 21.51 -20.83 -16.80
N ARG A 364 22.14 -21.93 -17.21
CA ARG A 364 21.42 -23.17 -17.51
C ARG A 364 21.20 -23.94 -16.22
N ILE A 365 19.96 -24.32 -15.94
CA ILE A 365 19.65 -25.18 -14.80
C ILE A 365 19.96 -26.62 -15.19
N GLN A 366 20.70 -27.32 -14.34
CA GLN A 366 21.03 -28.72 -14.57
C GLN A 366 19.80 -29.59 -14.26
N SER A 367 19.45 -30.43 -15.22
CA SER A 367 18.44 -31.46 -15.07
C SER A 367 18.95 -32.58 -14.15
N GLN A 368 18.06 -33.11 -13.32
CA GLN A 368 18.23 -34.31 -12.53
C GLN A 368 17.19 -35.32 -13.00
N ALA A 369 17.66 -36.44 -13.54
CA ALA A 369 16.82 -37.52 -14.03
C ALA A 369 15.97 -38.14 -12.91
N LEU A 370 14.70 -38.35 -13.19
CA LEU A 370 13.78 -39.08 -12.34
C LEU A 370 14.00 -40.60 -12.46
N LEU A 371 13.84 -41.32 -11.34
CA LEU A 371 13.84 -42.79 -11.35
C LEU A 371 12.66 -43.36 -12.17
N ARG A 372 11.53 -42.65 -12.18
CA ARG A 372 10.37 -42.93 -13.03
C ARG A 372 9.93 -41.61 -13.70
N PRO A 373 9.94 -41.55 -15.04
CA PRO A 373 9.39 -40.42 -15.78
C PRO A 373 7.94 -40.11 -15.37
N LEU A 374 7.56 -38.83 -15.31
CA LEU A 374 6.24 -38.39 -14.87
C LEU A 374 5.38 -38.01 -16.07
N PRO A 375 4.19 -38.63 -16.28
CA PRO A 375 3.31 -38.25 -17.37
C PRO A 375 2.74 -36.84 -17.14
N LEU A 376 2.70 -36.04 -18.21
CA LEU A 376 2.10 -34.71 -18.19
C LEU A 376 0.66 -34.79 -18.71
N GLY A 377 -0.31 -34.36 -17.90
CA GLY A 377 -1.71 -34.28 -18.32
C GLY A 377 -2.03 -32.99 -19.10
N LEU A 378 -1.28 -32.73 -20.19
CA LEU A 378 -1.46 -31.54 -21.01
C LEU A 378 -2.51 -31.78 -22.11
N GLY A 379 -3.21 -30.72 -22.52
CA GLY A 379 -4.06 -30.78 -23.71
C GLY A 379 -3.24 -30.67 -24.99
N ALA A 380 -3.77 -31.15 -26.13
CA ALA A 380 -3.06 -31.18 -27.41
C ALA A 380 -2.46 -29.83 -27.85
N PHE A 381 -3.13 -28.72 -27.52
CA PHE A 381 -2.61 -27.38 -27.79
C PHE A 381 -1.36 -27.04 -26.96
N ASP A 382 -1.37 -27.39 -25.67
CA ASP A 382 -0.24 -27.14 -24.77
C ASP A 382 0.94 -28.07 -25.07
N GLU A 383 0.68 -29.30 -25.51
CA GLU A 383 1.71 -30.20 -25.99
C GLU A 383 2.42 -29.63 -27.23
N SER A 384 1.66 -29.12 -28.20
CA SER A 384 2.23 -28.45 -29.38
C SER A 384 3.06 -27.23 -28.99
N LEU A 385 2.55 -26.37 -28.11
CA LEU A 385 3.26 -25.17 -27.66
C LEU A 385 4.53 -25.50 -26.88
N LEU A 386 4.50 -26.55 -26.06
CA LEU A 386 5.68 -27.05 -25.36
C LEU A 386 6.72 -27.55 -26.35
N GLN A 387 6.28 -28.32 -27.36
CA GLN A 387 7.13 -28.86 -28.41
C GLN A 387 7.83 -27.76 -29.21
N ASP A 388 7.09 -26.71 -29.58
CA ASP A 388 7.61 -25.55 -30.32
C ASP A 388 8.63 -24.74 -29.51
N HIS A 389 8.68 -24.92 -28.18
CA HIS A 389 9.49 -24.13 -27.26
C HIS A 389 10.37 -24.97 -26.31
N LEU A 390 10.68 -26.22 -26.68
CA LEU A 390 11.48 -27.16 -25.88
C LEU A 390 12.79 -26.56 -25.34
N GLU A 391 13.47 -25.74 -26.14
CA GLU A 391 14.72 -25.08 -25.73
C GLU A 391 14.55 -24.22 -24.47
N ILE A 392 13.44 -23.51 -24.33
CA ILE A 392 13.17 -22.64 -23.18
C ILE A 392 12.98 -23.48 -21.93
N PHE A 393 12.26 -24.60 -22.03
CA PHE A 393 12.06 -25.51 -20.92
C PHE A 393 13.36 -26.23 -20.53
N ASN A 394 14.14 -26.71 -21.51
CA ASN A 394 15.47 -27.28 -21.31
C ASN A 394 16.41 -26.28 -20.61
N TYR A 395 16.32 -24.99 -20.95
CA TYR A 395 17.11 -23.93 -20.33
C TYR A 395 16.76 -23.71 -18.85
N ASN A 396 15.52 -24.02 -18.48
CA ASN A 396 15.00 -24.02 -17.12
C ASN A 396 15.19 -25.37 -16.40
N GLY A 397 15.84 -26.36 -17.04
CA GLY A 397 16.21 -27.64 -16.45
C GLY A 397 15.17 -28.75 -16.64
N PHE A 398 14.12 -28.51 -17.42
CA PHE A 398 13.09 -29.51 -17.73
C PHE A 398 13.46 -30.28 -19.00
N GLU A 399 13.48 -31.60 -18.92
CA GLU A 399 13.67 -32.49 -20.07
C GLU A 399 12.40 -33.31 -20.29
N PHE A 400 12.04 -33.51 -21.56
CA PHE A 400 10.83 -34.22 -21.97
C PHE A 400 11.15 -35.31 -22.98
N GLN A 401 10.39 -36.39 -22.89
CA GLN A 401 10.36 -37.49 -23.85
C GLN A 401 8.95 -37.63 -24.40
N ILE A 402 8.83 -37.96 -25.69
CA ILE A 402 7.55 -38.15 -26.36
C ILE A 402 7.36 -39.65 -26.59
N ASN A 403 6.30 -40.22 -26.02
CA ASN A 403 5.92 -41.62 -26.22
C ASN A 403 4.58 -41.72 -26.98
N GLU A 404 4.21 -42.94 -27.40
CA GLU A 404 2.94 -43.22 -28.09
C GLU A 404 1.69 -42.84 -27.25
N GLU A 405 1.84 -42.70 -25.92
CA GLU A 405 0.79 -42.34 -24.96
C GLU A 405 0.75 -40.84 -24.60
N GLY A 406 1.63 -40.01 -25.18
CA GLY A 406 1.72 -38.56 -24.93
C GLY A 406 3.09 -38.10 -24.41
N MET A 407 3.17 -36.85 -23.94
CA MET A 407 4.39 -36.24 -23.41
C MET A 407 4.70 -36.67 -21.97
N ILE A 408 5.96 -37.01 -21.71
CA ILE A 408 6.47 -37.44 -20.40
C ILE A 408 7.64 -36.55 -19.97
N GLN A 409 7.73 -36.21 -18.68
CA GLN A 409 8.75 -35.35 -18.08
C GLN A 409 9.76 -36.14 -17.23
N ASP A 410 11.05 -35.83 -17.35
CA ASP A 410 12.14 -36.53 -16.66
C ASP A 410 12.79 -35.76 -15.50
N PHE A 411 12.28 -34.58 -15.15
CA PHE A 411 12.90 -33.68 -14.17
C PHE A 411 12.03 -33.42 -12.93
N ARG A 412 12.65 -33.28 -11.75
CA ARG A 412 11.98 -32.80 -10.52
C ARG A 412 12.74 -31.63 -9.89
N PHE A 413 12.03 -30.56 -9.56
CA PHE A 413 12.51 -29.50 -8.65
C PHE A 413 11.54 -29.36 -7.48
N ASN A 414 11.70 -30.23 -6.47
CA ASN A 414 10.80 -30.36 -5.30
C ASN A 414 9.31 -30.62 -5.67
N ASN A 415 8.47 -30.91 -4.68
CA ASN A 415 7.08 -31.36 -4.89
C ASN A 415 6.13 -30.31 -5.55
N GLU A 416 6.60 -29.09 -5.86
CA GLU A 416 5.80 -27.99 -6.42
C GLU A 416 6.07 -27.73 -7.91
N THR A 417 6.61 -28.72 -8.64
CA THR A 417 7.16 -28.54 -10.00
C THR A 417 6.10 -28.28 -11.08
N PHE A 418 4.89 -28.84 -10.96
CA PHE A 418 3.82 -28.68 -11.97
C PHE A 418 3.43 -27.22 -12.23
N GLY A 419 3.37 -26.41 -11.16
CA GLY A 419 3.00 -25.00 -11.29
C GLY A 419 3.96 -24.17 -12.15
N TYR A 420 5.19 -24.63 -12.40
CA TYR A 420 6.13 -23.91 -13.27
C TYR A 420 5.90 -24.18 -14.76
N ILE A 421 5.52 -25.41 -15.13
CA ILE A 421 5.23 -25.73 -16.54
C ILE A 421 3.98 -24.97 -16.97
N ASP A 422 2.92 -24.99 -16.15
CA ASP A 422 1.69 -24.23 -16.40
C ASP A 422 1.96 -22.72 -16.49
N GLU A 423 2.78 -22.18 -15.57
CA GLU A 423 3.20 -20.76 -15.60
C GLU A 423 3.95 -20.41 -16.89
N MET A 424 4.90 -21.25 -17.30
CA MET A 424 5.68 -21.05 -18.53
C MET A 424 4.81 -21.14 -19.78
N LEU A 425 3.92 -22.14 -19.85
CA LEU A 425 2.98 -22.30 -20.96
C LEU A 425 2.04 -21.10 -21.06
N SER A 426 1.49 -20.63 -19.94
CA SER A 426 0.61 -19.45 -19.91
C SER A 426 1.29 -18.21 -20.50
N VAL A 427 2.56 -17.97 -20.17
CA VAL A 427 3.30 -16.82 -20.70
C VAL A 427 3.67 -17.00 -22.17
N LEU A 428 4.05 -18.21 -22.58
CA LEU A 428 4.41 -18.51 -23.97
C LEU A 428 3.19 -18.47 -24.91
N ARG A 429 1.97 -18.71 -24.40
CA ARG A 429 0.72 -18.51 -25.16
C ARG A 429 0.52 -17.04 -25.54
N GLU A 430 0.85 -16.12 -24.64
CA GLU A 430 0.68 -14.69 -24.86
C GLU A 430 1.87 -14.06 -25.61
N PHE A 431 3.10 -14.57 -25.37
CA PHE A 431 4.35 -14.03 -25.91
C PHE A 431 5.26 -15.14 -26.47
N PRO A 432 4.96 -15.68 -27.67
CA PRO A 432 5.73 -16.76 -28.28
C PRO A 432 7.21 -16.38 -28.45
N GLY A 433 8.13 -17.32 -28.16
CA GLY A 433 9.58 -17.13 -28.33
C GLY A 433 10.29 -16.27 -27.28
N THR A 434 9.59 -15.77 -26.26
CA THR A 434 10.23 -15.03 -25.16
C THR A 434 10.90 -15.99 -24.18
N MET A 435 12.20 -15.83 -23.91
CA MET A 435 12.88 -16.59 -22.85
C MET A 435 12.28 -16.25 -21.49
N TYR A 436 11.40 -17.12 -20.99
CA TYR A 436 10.74 -16.94 -19.70
C TYR A 436 11.41 -17.74 -18.57
N ARG A 437 11.50 -17.11 -17.39
CA ARG A 437 12.00 -17.72 -16.14
C ARG A 437 10.88 -17.71 -15.09
N PRO A 438 10.47 -18.87 -14.56
CA PRO A 438 9.44 -18.95 -13.52
C PRO A 438 9.73 -18.07 -12.31
N ALA A 439 8.68 -17.59 -11.65
CA ALA A 439 8.77 -16.61 -10.56
C ALA A 439 9.72 -17.04 -9.42
N LYS A 440 9.69 -18.32 -9.02
CA LYS A 440 10.59 -18.83 -7.96
C LYS A 440 12.05 -18.93 -8.43
N LEU A 441 12.29 -19.28 -9.70
CA LEU A 441 13.64 -19.29 -10.26
C LEU A 441 14.22 -17.87 -10.36
N ARG A 442 13.39 -16.88 -10.73
CA ARG A 442 13.76 -15.46 -10.65
C ARG A 442 14.12 -15.05 -9.22
N LYS A 443 13.36 -15.45 -8.20
CA LYS A 443 13.73 -15.19 -6.78
C LYS A 443 15.09 -15.80 -6.41
N LEU A 444 15.38 -17.03 -6.85
CA LEU A 444 16.67 -17.67 -6.63
C LEU A 444 17.83 -16.93 -7.32
N PHE A 445 17.62 -16.45 -8.55
CA PHE A 445 18.61 -15.63 -9.24
C PHE A 445 18.83 -14.27 -8.59
N ALA A 446 17.77 -13.64 -8.06
CA ALA A 446 17.90 -12.40 -7.30
C ALA A 446 18.73 -12.61 -6.02
N LEU A 447 18.43 -13.65 -5.24
CA LEU A 447 19.22 -14.00 -4.05
C LEU A 447 20.70 -14.29 -4.38
N ARG A 448 20.97 -15.01 -5.48
CA ARG A 448 22.34 -15.27 -5.94
C ARG A 448 23.03 -14.01 -6.45
N ALA A 449 22.31 -13.11 -7.11
CA ALA A 449 22.84 -11.83 -7.56
C ALA A 449 23.22 -10.96 -6.36
N CYS A 450 22.33 -10.80 -5.38
CA CYS A 450 22.58 -10.07 -4.14
C CYS A 450 23.85 -10.55 -3.43
N ARG A 451 24.00 -11.87 -3.23
CA ARG A 451 25.19 -12.45 -2.57
C ARG A 451 26.49 -12.34 -3.35
N LYS A 452 26.41 -12.19 -4.67
CA LYS A 452 27.58 -12.11 -5.56
C LYS A 452 28.02 -10.67 -5.83
N SER A 453 27.18 -9.71 -5.48
CA SER A 453 27.41 -8.31 -5.83
C SER A 453 28.38 -7.63 -4.89
N VAL A 454 29.05 -6.59 -5.39
CA VAL A 454 29.97 -5.75 -4.62
C VAL A 454 29.28 -5.23 -3.36
N MET A 455 29.91 -5.43 -2.21
CA MET A 455 29.41 -4.94 -0.92
C MET A 455 29.54 -3.42 -0.84
N ILE A 456 28.59 -2.78 -0.17
CA ILE A 456 28.67 -1.35 0.17
C ILE A 456 29.94 -1.13 0.99
N GLY A 457 30.75 -0.12 0.64
CA GLY A 457 32.02 0.16 1.30
C GLY A 457 33.26 -0.39 0.59
N THR A 458 33.09 -1.14 -0.52
CA THR A 458 34.23 -1.67 -1.29
C THR A 458 34.85 -0.57 -2.16
N VAL A 459 36.18 -0.42 -2.11
CA VAL A 459 36.91 0.47 -3.02
C VAL A 459 37.03 -0.18 -4.38
N LEU A 460 36.65 0.53 -5.45
CA LEU A 460 36.72 0.02 -6.82
C LEU A 460 37.84 0.72 -7.61
N THR A 461 38.57 -0.03 -8.43
CA THR A 461 39.48 0.56 -9.43
C THR A 461 38.70 1.13 -10.61
N THR A 462 39.31 2.03 -11.38
CA THR A 462 38.66 2.63 -12.57
C THR A 462 38.11 1.58 -13.53
N TYR A 463 38.89 0.52 -13.79
CA TYR A 463 38.46 -0.62 -14.60
C TYR A 463 37.26 -1.38 -14.01
N GLN A 464 37.22 -1.55 -12.68
CA GLN A 464 36.07 -2.17 -12.02
C GLN A 464 34.83 -1.27 -12.07
N MET A 465 35.01 0.05 -11.97
CA MET A 465 33.93 1.02 -12.10
C MET A 465 33.34 1.04 -13.51
N GLU A 466 34.15 0.93 -14.56
CA GLU A 466 33.68 0.79 -15.96
C GLU A 466 32.80 -0.44 -16.13
N LYS A 467 33.23 -1.57 -15.56
CA LYS A 467 32.49 -2.83 -15.62
C LYS A 467 31.20 -2.81 -14.81
N ASN A 468 31.19 -2.09 -13.68
CA ASN A 468 30.04 -1.98 -12.77
C ASN A 468 29.14 -0.78 -13.11
N CYS A 469 29.48 0.02 -14.13
CA CYS A 469 28.65 1.13 -14.57
C CYS A 469 27.41 0.60 -15.33
N PRO A 470 26.19 0.98 -14.94
CA PRO A 470 24.97 0.47 -15.51
C PRO A 470 24.69 1.17 -16.83
N HIS A 471 25.05 0.50 -17.93
CA HIS A 471 24.85 1.01 -19.28
C HIS A 471 23.36 0.97 -19.70
N GLY A 472 22.48 1.74 -19.06
CA GLY A 472 21.05 1.75 -19.40
C GLY A 472 20.03 1.91 -18.29
N ARG A 473 20.41 2.09 -17.01
CA ARG A 473 19.55 1.59 -15.90
C ARG A 473 19.18 2.66 -14.86
N PRO A 474 18.01 2.52 -14.18
CA PRO A 474 17.51 3.46 -13.15
C PRO A 474 18.29 3.39 -11.82
N THR A 475 19.58 3.06 -11.88
CA THR A 475 20.54 3.13 -10.78
C THR A 475 21.42 4.37 -10.89
N VAL A 476 21.18 5.20 -11.91
CA VAL A 476 21.84 6.49 -12.16
C VAL A 476 20.90 7.62 -11.78
N ARG A 477 21.41 8.62 -11.06
CA ARG A 477 20.73 9.89 -10.80
C ARG A 477 21.58 11.04 -11.32
N HIS A 478 20.93 12.04 -11.91
CA HIS A 478 21.57 13.31 -12.24
C HIS A 478 21.84 14.11 -10.97
N LEU A 479 23.05 14.61 -10.80
CA LEU A 479 23.46 15.43 -9.66
C LEU A 479 23.39 16.93 -9.99
N CYS A 480 24.04 17.38 -11.06
CA CYS A 480 24.06 18.79 -11.43
C CYS A 480 24.64 18.99 -12.83
N SER A 481 24.34 20.14 -13.44
CA SER A 481 25.07 20.61 -14.62
C SER A 481 26.29 21.41 -14.21
N LEU A 482 27.43 21.13 -14.84
CA LEU A 482 28.70 21.83 -14.61
C LEU A 482 28.84 23.08 -15.49
N GLU A 483 27.87 23.36 -16.38
CA GLU A 483 27.83 24.61 -17.13
C GLU A 483 27.33 25.76 -16.24
N VAL A 484 28.28 26.43 -15.59
CA VAL A 484 28.00 27.64 -14.81
C VAL A 484 27.71 28.81 -15.76
N SER A 485 26.44 29.18 -15.93
CA SER A 485 26.11 30.51 -16.44
C SER A 485 26.65 31.56 -15.46
N LYS A 486 27.43 32.53 -15.95
CA LYS A 486 28.05 33.61 -15.15
C LYS A 486 27.03 34.20 -14.16
N PRO A 487 27.33 34.29 -12.86
CA PRO A 487 26.41 34.88 -11.90
C PRO A 487 26.27 36.38 -12.19
N SER A 488 25.03 36.85 -12.32
CA SER A 488 24.69 38.26 -12.25
C SER A 488 25.11 38.80 -10.88
N ALA A 489 25.79 39.95 -10.89
CA ALA A 489 26.33 40.60 -9.71
C ALA A 489 25.23 40.99 -8.72
N GLU A 490 24.93 40.13 -7.75
CA GLU A 490 24.43 40.53 -6.43
C GLU A 490 24.77 39.43 -5.42
N GLY A 491 25.52 39.81 -4.39
CA GLY A 491 26.40 38.96 -3.58
C GLY A 491 25.76 37.77 -2.88
N ILE A 492 26.32 36.58 -3.16
CA ILE A 492 26.35 35.45 -2.21
C ILE A 492 27.72 35.50 -1.53
N LYS A 493 27.77 35.81 -0.23
CA LYS A 493 28.98 35.69 0.59
C LYS A 493 29.30 34.22 0.78
N ILE A 494 30.37 33.75 0.13
CA ILE A 494 31.03 32.49 0.47
C ILE A 494 31.92 32.78 1.68
N ILE A 495 31.64 32.14 2.81
CA ILE A 495 32.56 32.13 3.96
C ILE A 495 33.69 31.16 3.58
N SER A 496 34.84 31.72 3.23
CA SER A 496 36.10 30.98 3.10
C SER A 496 36.62 30.64 4.50
N LEU A 497 36.72 29.34 4.80
CA LEU A 497 37.53 28.86 5.92
C LEU A 497 39.00 28.98 5.51
N GLU A 498 39.62 30.10 5.88
CA GLU A 498 41.07 30.19 5.92
C GLU A 498 41.63 29.46 7.14
N GLU A 499 42.85 28.97 6.93
CA GLU A 499 43.71 28.17 7.79
C GLU A 499 43.68 28.56 9.27
N ASP A 500 43.35 27.60 10.14
CA ASP A 500 43.75 27.66 11.55
C ASP A 500 44.62 26.44 11.86
N LYS A 501 45.94 26.67 11.84
CA LYS A 501 46.95 25.75 12.33
C LYS A 501 46.90 25.73 13.86
N SER A 502 47.17 24.55 14.40
CA SER A 502 47.50 24.23 15.80
C SER A 502 46.33 24.02 16.76
N ARG A 503 46.07 22.74 17.05
CA ARG A 503 46.06 22.19 18.42
C ARG A 503 46.05 20.66 18.35
N ASP A 504 47.16 20.09 18.80
CA ASP A 504 47.28 18.68 19.19
C ASP A 504 46.20 18.32 20.21
N VAL A 505 45.46 17.24 19.94
CA VAL A 505 44.97 16.31 20.98
C VAL A 505 44.99 14.91 20.38
N THR A 506 46.07 14.19 20.68
CA THR A 506 46.15 12.73 20.59
C THR A 506 45.28 12.08 21.67
N GLU A 507 44.88 10.83 21.40
CA GLU A 507 44.31 9.84 22.34
C GLU A 507 42.86 10.07 22.81
N ASP A 508 41.93 9.31 22.24
CA ASP A 508 41.18 8.28 22.99
C ASP A 508 40.14 7.57 22.11
N CYS A 509 39.80 6.34 22.49
CA CYS A 509 38.77 5.45 21.94
C CYS A 509 39.23 4.36 20.95
N TYR A 510 40.17 3.52 21.39
CA TYR A 510 40.06 2.07 21.17
C TYR A 510 40.03 1.37 22.54
N ARG A 511 38.86 0.86 22.93
CA ARG A 511 38.72 -0.21 23.93
C ARG A 511 37.74 -1.23 23.41
N GLU A 512 38.32 -2.34 22.96
CA GLU A 512 37.67 -3.63 22.77
C GLU A 512 37.34 -4.21 24.16
N GLU A 513 36.09 -4.63 24.36
CA GLU A 513 35.72 -5.54 25.45
C GLU A 513 35.46 -6.91 24.82
N GLU A 514 36.47 -7.79 24.91
CA GLU A 514 36.32 -9.24 24.83
C GLU A 514 35.94 -9.76 26.22
N ASP A 515 34.79 -10.41 26.34
CA ASP A 515 34.44 -11.21 27.54
C ASP A 515 34.76 -12.69 27.26
N PRO A 516 35.50 -13.38 28.16
CA PRO A 516 35.84 -14.78 27.99
C PRO A 516 34.78 -15.71 28.56
N VAL A 517 34.62 -16.81 27.83
CA VAL A 517 33.92 -18.05 28.16
C VAL A 517 34.29 -18.57 29.55
N LYS A 518 33.27 -18.87 30.36
CA LYS A 518 33.20 -20.04 31.25
C LYS A 518 31.78 -20.59 31.29
#